data_AF-A0A432WET6-F1
#
_entry.id   AF-A0A432WET6-F1
#
_cell.length_a   1.000
_cell.length_b   1.000
_cell.length_c   1.000
_cell.angle_alpha   90.00
_cell.angle_beta   90.00
_cell.angle_gamma   90.00
#
_symmetry.space_group_name_H-M   'P 1'
#
loop_
_entity.id
_entity.type
_entity.pdbx_description
1 polymer ?
#
loop_
_entity_poly.entity_id
_entity_poly.type
_entity_poly.pdbx_seq_one_letter_code
_entity_poly.pdbx_strand_id
1 'polypeptide(L)'
;MDKNQLKKELALRGYDFSMLAEALDRSPSLISKVASRQATSRFVADAFAKIIGKPVAEVFPDVPEYQKPAKTTSEQRLQKKDELKKLLD
;
A
#
# COMPACT_ATOMS: atom_id res chain seq x y z
N MET A 1 10.42 6.78 -3.70
CA MET A 1 11.46 5.87 -4.24
C MET A 1 11.10 5.41 -5.65
N ASP A 2 12.03 5.39 -6.60
CA ASP A 2 11.74 4.97 -7.99
C ASP A 2 11.63 3.44 -8.15
N LYS A 3 11.04 2.98 -9.27
CA LYS A 3 10.86 1.54 -9.58
C LYS A 3 12.15 0.72 -9.40
N ASN A 4 13.29 1.27 -9.84
CA ASN A 4 14.59 0.59 -9.73
C ASN A 4 15.05 0.47 -8.27
N GLN A 5 14.80 1.48 -7.44
CA GLN A 5 15.08 1.41 -6.00
C GLN A 5 14.18 0.38 -5.33
N LEU A 6 12.89 0.35 -5.67
CA LEU A 6 11.94 -0.62 -5.15
C LEU A 6 12.38 -2.06 -5.43
N LYS A 7 12.82 -2.32 -6.68
CA LYS A 7 13.34 -3.63 -7.09
C LYS A 7 14.61 -4.01 -6.31
N LYS A 8 15.53 -3.05 -6.09
CA LYS A 8 16.73 -3.28 -5.28
C LYS A 8 16.38 -3.60 -3.83
N GLU A 9 15.49 -2.82 -3.20
CA GLU A 9 15.07 -3.05 -1.81
C GLU A 9 14.43 -4.43 -1.60
N LEU A 10 13.60 -4.88 -2.55
CA LEU A 10 13.03 -6.22 -2.49
C LEU A 10 14.08 -7.30 -2.67
N ALA A 11 14.99 -7.13 -3.64
CA ALA A 11 16.06 -8.07 -3.90
C ALA A 11 17.00 -8.21 -2.68
N LEU A 12 17.29 -7.11 -1.97
CA LEU A 12 18.05 -7.13 -0.70
C LEU A 12 17.39 -7.98 0.39
N ARG A 13 16.07 -8.15 0.31
CA ARG A 13 15.27 -8.96 1.23
C ARG A 13 14.98 -10.36 0.68
N GLY A 14 15.53 -10.71 -0.47
CA GLY A 14 15.33 -12.00 -1.12
C GLY A 14 13.98 -12.16 -1.84
N TYR A 15 13.33 -11.05 -2.20
CA TYR A 15 12.04 -11.06 -2.89
C TYR A 15 12.14 -10.43 -4.28
N ASP A 16 11.28 -10.89 -5.21
CA ASP A 16 11.08 -10.25 -6.51
C ASP A 16 9.60 -9.93 -6.77
N PHE A 17 9.32 -9.29 -7.92
CA PHE A 17 7.95 -8.91 -8.28
C PHE A 17 7.06 -10.10 -8.63
N SER A 18 7.62 -11.21 -9.11
CA SER A 18 6.87 -12.42 -9.44
C SER A 18 6.42 -13.11 -8.16
N MET A 19 7.34 -13.28 -7.21
CA MET A 19 7.03 -13.81 -5.88
C MET A 19 5.95 -12.97 -5.18
N LEU A 20 6.02 -11.64 -5.30
CA LEU A 20 5.00 -10.76 -4.76
C LEU A 20 3.66 -10.91 -5.47
N ALA A 21 3.66 -11.05 -6.80
CA ALA A 21 2.46 -11.26 -7.60
C ALA A 21 1.75 -12.56 -7.20
N GLU A 22 2.51 -13.65 -7.06
CA GLU A 22 2.01 -14.96 -6.61
C GLU A 22 1.47 -14.88 -5.17
N ALA A 23 2.23 -14.29 -4.25
CA ALA A 23 1.81 -14.17 -2.85
C ALA A 23 0.53 -13.32 -2.65
N LEU A 24 0.30 -12.35 -3.53
CA LEU A 24 -0.88 -11.47 -3.47
C LEU A 24 -2.06 -11.96 -4.33
N ASP A 25 -1.90 -13.06 -5.06
CA ASP A 25 -2.86 -13.53 -6.07
C ASP A 25 -3.23 -12.40 -7.05
N ARG A 26 -2.21 -11.74 -7.60
CA ARG A 26 -2.36 -10.61 -8.54
C ARG A 26 -1.48 -10.80 -9.76
N SER A 27 -1.85 -10.15 -10.87
CA SER A 27 -1.04 -10.24 -12.08
C SER A 27 0.31 -9.52 -11.91
N PRO A 28 1.44 -10.09 -12.38
CA PRO A 28 2.74 -9.43 -12.37
C PRO A 28 2.72 -8.06 -13.07
N SER A 29 1.85 -7.93 -14.08
CA SER A 29 1.59 -6.67 -14.78
C SER A 29 1.05 -5.58 -13.86
N LEU A 30 0.13 -5.91 -12.95
CA LEU A 30 -0.38 -4.95 -11.96
C LEU A 30 0.73 -4.51 -11.00
N ILE A 31 1.51 -5.47 -10.49
CA ILE A 31 2.64 -5.19 -9.59
C ILE A 31 3.64 -4.24 -10.26
N SER A 32 4.02 -4.52 -11.51
CA SER A 32 4.94 -3.70 -12.30
C SER A 32 4.37 -2.29 -12.56
N LYS A 33 3.06 -2.18 -12.86
CA LYS A 33 2.38 -0.89 -13.06
C LYS A 33 2.31 -0.06 -11.79
N VAL A 34 2.08 -0.68 -10.63
CA VAL A 34 2.09 0.02 -9.35
C VAL A 34 3.51 0.49 -9.01
N ALA A 35 4.51 -0.38 -9.18
CA ALA A 35 5.91 -0.02 -8.99
C ALA A 35 6.37 1.13 -9.93
N SER A 36 5.83 1.20 -11.16
CA SER A 36 6.08 2.29 -12.11
C SER A 36 5.15 3.50 -11.96
N ARG A 37 4.25 3.52 -10.97
CA ARG A 37 3.23 4.59 -10.75
C ARG A 37 2.26 4.78 -11.92
N GLN A 38 2.14 3.78 -12.81
CA GLN A 38 1.17 3.78 -13.91
C GLN A 38 -0.22 3.30 -13.48
N ALA A 39 -0.32 2.65 -12.32
CA ALA A 39 -1.58 2.25 -11.73
C ALA A 39 -1.56 2.49 -10.22
N THR A 40 -2.71 2.83 -9.66
CA THR A 40 -2.87 2.98 -8.22
C THR A 40 -3.58 1.75 -7.65
N SER A 41 -2.86 0.96 -6.86
CA SER A 41 -3.43 -0.10 -6.04
C SER A 41 -2.88 -0.02 -4.63
N ARG A 42 -3.70 0.44 -3.68
CA ARG A 42 -3.30 0.59 -2.28
C ARG A 42 -2.86 -0.74 -1.67
N PHE A 43 -3.55 -1.83 -2.01
CA PHE A 43 -3.22 -3.18 -1.53
C PHE A 43 -1.79 -3.60 -1.92
N VAL A 44 -1.41 -3.41 -3.18
CA VAL A 44 -0.07 -3.72 -3.67
C VAL A 44 0.97 -2.76 -3.08
N ALA A 45 0.66 -1.47 -3.02
CA ALA A 45 1.56 -0.46 -2.46
C ALA A 45 1.85 -0.71 -0.97
N ASP A 46 0.82 -1.09 -0.18
CA ASP A 46 0.98 -1.46 1.23
C ASP A 46 1.81 -2.76 1.37
N ALA A 47 1.72 -3.71 0.43
CA ALA A 47 2.56 -4.90 0.45
C ALA A 47 4.05 -4.53 0.25
N PHE A 48 4.36 -3.67 -0.71
CA PHE A 48 5.72 -3.14 -0.87
C PHE A 48 6.20 -2.41 0.38
N ALA A 49 5.36 -1.56 0.96
CA ALA A 49 5.63 -0.83 2.20
C ALA A 49 5.96 -1.78 3.36
N LYS A 50 5.17 -2.84 3.54
CA LYS A 50 5.38 -3.87 4.57
C LYS A 50 6.71 -4.60 4.39
N ILE A 51 7.04 -5.01 3.17
CA ILE A 51 8.30 -5.72 2.90
C ILE A 51 9.49 -4.79 3.14
N ILE A 52 9.41 -3.54 2.67
CA ILE A 52 10.47 -2.55 2.82
C ILE A 52 10.58 -2.08 4.30
N GLY A 53 9.53 -2.19 5.08
CA GLY A 53 9.48 -1.71 6.47
C GLY A 53 9.37 -0.19 6.57
N LYS A 54 8.77 0.45 5.56
CA LYS A 54 8.57 1.90 5.49
C LYS A 54 7.11 2.24 5.25
N PRO A 55 6.62 3.43 5.65
CA PRO A 55 5.29 3.89 5.29
C PRO A 55 5.09 3.90 3.77
N VAL A 56 3.90 3.54 3.29
CA VAL A 56 3.57 3.58 1.85
C VAL A 56 3.75 4.98 1.25
N ALA A 57 3.52 6.02 2.06
CA ALA A 57 3.77 7.42 1.72
C ALA A 57 5.24 7.73 1.44
N GLU A 58 6.20 7.05 2.09
CA GLU A 58 7.64 7.21 1.83
C GLU A 58 8.10 6.37 0.64
N VAL A 59 7.52 5.18 0.48
CA VAL A 59 7.83 4.31 -0.66
C VAL A 59 7.34 4.94 -1.96
N PHE A 60 6.11 5.47 -1.94
CA PHE A 60 5.43 6.10 -3.06
C PHE A 60 5.04 7.56 -2.72
N PRO A 61 6.01 8.49 -2.63
CA PRO A 61 5.76 9.88 -2.28
C PRO A 61 4.94 10.62 -3.34
N ASP A 62 5.10 10.23 -4.60
CA ASP A 62 4.50 10.90 -5.76
C ASP A 62 3.03 10.50 -6.00
N VAL A 63 2.46 9.64 -5.15
CA VAL A 63 1.09 9.15 -5.31
C VAL A 63 0.20 9.74 -4.21
N PRO A 64 -0.60 10.78 -4.50
CA PRO A 64 -1.42 11.47 -3.51
C PRO A 64 -2.43 10.55 -2.79
N GLU A 65 -2.91 9.51 -3.46
CA GLU A 65 -3.82 8.50 -2.88
C GLU A 65 -3.21 7.75 -1.68
N TYR A 66 -1.88 7.67 -1.61
CA TYR A 66 -1.18 6.94 -0.55
C TYR A 66 -0.75 7.81 0.62
N GLN A 67 -0.75 9.13 0.42
CA GLN A 67 -0.45 10.13 1.46
C GLN A 67 -1.56 10.21 2.51
N LYS A 68 -2.80 9.89 2.11
CA LYS A 68 -3.89 9.76 3.08
C LYS A 68 -3.70 8.44 3.83
N PRO A 69 -3.79 8.43 5.17
CA PRO A 69 -3.79 7.18 5.91
C PRO A 69 -4.86 6.28 5.30
N ALA A 70 -4.52 5.00 5.06
CA ALA A 70 -5.53 4.02 4.74
C ALA A 70 -6.58 4.14 5.84
N LYS A 71 -7.85 4.30 5.47
CA LYS A 71 -8.93 4.46 6.42
C LYS A 71 -8.97 3.20 7.28
N THR A 72 -8.24 3.21 8.39
CA THR A 72 -8.15 2.12 9.35
C THR A 72 -9.57 1.89 9.81
N THR A 73 -10.15 0.79 9.35
CA THR A 73 -11.57 0.46 9.48
C THR A 73 -11.96 0.25 10.94
N SER A 74 -10.99 0.23 11.87
CA SER A 74 -11.21 0.22 13.32
C SER A 74 -11.38 1.62 13.90
N GLU A 75 -10.48 2.57 13.64
CA GLU A 75 -10.53 3.92 14.25
C GLU A 75 -11.67 4.78 13.69
N GLN A 76 -11.90 4.76 12.38
CA GLN A 76 -13.04 5.48 11.78
C GLN A 76 -14.38 4.83 12.10
N ARG A 77 -14.43 3.51 12.27
CA ARG A 77 -15.66 2.83 12.72
C ARG A 77 -15.96 3.15 14.18
N LEU A 78 -14.94 3.29 15.02
CA LEU A 78 -15.10 3.70 16.42
C LEU A 78 -15.58 5.16 16.52
N GLN A 79 -14.94 6.08 15.79
CA GLN A 79 -15.38 7.49 15.71
C GLN A 79 -16.80 7.63 15.14
N LYS A 80 -17.12 6.92 14.06
CA LYS A 80 -18.48 6.92 13.51
C LYS A 80 -19.50 6.24 14.43
N LYS A 81 -19.11 5.23 15.22
CA LYS A 81 -20.00 4.64 16.24
C LYS A 81 -20.32 5.64 17.35
N ASP A 82 -19.33 6.43 17.75
CA ASP A 82 -19.50 7.45 18.79
C ASP A 82 -20.37 8.62 18.29
N GLU A 83 -20.15 9.07 17.05
CA GLU A 83 -21.05 10.03 16.37
C GLU A 83 -22.47 9.50 16.21
N LEU A 84 -22.64 8.22 15.83
CA LEU A 84 -23.96 7.61 15.66
C LEU A 84 -24.71 7.50 17.00
N LYS A 85 -24.00 7.21 18.10
CA LYS A 85 -24.59 7.20 19.46
C LYS A 85 -25.13 8.56 19.86
N LYS A 86 -24.42 9.65 19.56
CA LYS A 86 -24.85 11.02 19.88
C LYS A 86 -26.04 11.52 19.04
N LEU A 87 -26.27 10.92 17.88
CA LEU A 87 -27.39 11.24 16.99
C LEU A 87 -28.68 10.45 17.30
N LEU A 88 -28.58 9.37 18.09
CA LEU A 88 -29.71 8.54 18.53
C LEU A 88 -30.15 8.81 19.98
N ASP A 89 -29.51 9.77 20.66
CA ASP A 89 -29.93 10.35 21.94
C ASP A 89 -30.82 11.58 21.67
#